data_AF-A0AAN8J139-F1
#
_entry.id   AF-A0AAN8J139-F1
#
_cell.length_a   1.000
_cell.length_b   1.000
_cell.length_c   1.000
_cell.angle_alpha   90.00
_cell.angle_beta   90.00
_cell.angle_gamma   90.00
#
_symmetry.space_group_name_H-M   'P 1'
#
loop_
_entity.id
_entity.type
_entity.pdbx_description
1 polymer ?
#
loop_
_entity_poly.entity_id
_entity_poly.type
_entity_poly.pdbx_seq_one_letter_code
_entity_poly.pdbx_strand_id
1 'polypeptide(L)' 'MLFHVLLALLLLSTLTTEGARQDDECKDRSRNCKNKLKWCNSTDEGRVYQMKVNCRKSCDFCAEPKIE' A
#
# COMPACT_ATOMS: atom_id res chain seq x y z
N MET A 1 32.46 -24.47 14.76
CA MET A 1 31.67 -23.45 15.50
C MET A 1 31.63 -22.12 14.75
N LEU A 2 32.76 -21.43 14.54
CA LEU A 2 32.82 -20.12 13.86
C LEU A 2 32.25 -20.13 12.43
N PHE A 3 32.51 -21.20 11.67
CA PHE A 3 31.99 -21.37 10.30
C PHE A 3 30.46 -21.45 10.25
N HIS A 4 29.83 -22.15 11.20
CA HIS A 4 28.37 -22.24 11.27
C HIS A 4 27.73 -20.91 11.68
N VAL A 5 28.41 -20.13 12.52
CA VAL A 5 27.96 -18.78 12.90
C VAL A 5 28.02 -17.82 11.71
N LEU A 6 29.09 -17.87 10.92
CA LEU A 6 29.24 -17.09 9.68
C LEU A 6 28.19 -17.49 8.62
N LEU A 7 27.93 -18.78 8.47
CA LEU A 7 26.91 -19.29 7.55
C LEU A 7 25.50 -18.82 7.96
N ALA A 8 25.20 -18.84 9.26
CA ALA A 8 23.93 -18.35 9.78
C ALA A 8 23.75 -16.84 9.53
N LEU A 9 24.78 -16.02 9.79
CA LEU A 9 24.75 -14.58 9.54
C LEU A 9 24.52 -14.23 8.06
N LEU A 10 25.14 -14.98 7.13
CA LEU A 10 24.92 -14.81 5.70
C LEU A 10 23.48 -15.16 5.29
N LEU A 11 22.90 -16.23 5.84
CA LEU A 11 21.51 -16.62 5.56
C LEU A 11 20.48 -15.61 6.11
N LEU A 12 20.75 -15.01 7.27
CA LEU A 12 19.92 -13.94 7.82
C LEU A 12 19.95 -12.67 6.95
N SER A 13 21.10 -12.38 6.34
CA SER A 13 21.28 -11.20 5.46
C SER A 13 20.50 -11.33 4.14
N THR A 14 20.31 -12.56 3.64
CA THR A 14 19.53 -12.81 2.41
C THR A 14 18.02 -12.77 2.64
N LEU A 15 17.54 -12.91 3.89
CA LEU A 15 16.10 -13.02 4.18
C LEU A 15 15.42 -11.65 4.40
N THR A 16 16.17 -10.57 4.52
CA THR A 16 15.60 -9.22 4.81
C THR A 16 15.35 -8.37 3.57
N THR A 17 15.61 -8.86 2.36
CA THR A 17 15.48 -8.06 1.12
C THR A 17 14.37 -8.54 0.21
N GLU A 18 13.30 -9.06 0.79
CA GLU A 18 12.00 -9.14 0.12
C GLU A 18 10.99 -8.36 0.97
N GLY A 19 11.31 -7.08 1.19
CA GLY A 19 10.27 -6.09 1.41
C GLY A 19 9.38 -6.15 0.19
N ALA A 20 8.33 -6.95 0.27
CA ALA A 20 7.28 -7.04 -0.72
C ALA A 20 6.80 -5.60 -0.94
N ARG A 21 7.30 -4.96 -2.00
CA ARG A 21 6.54 -3.95 -2.71
C ARG A 21 5.31 -4.69 -3.19
N GLN A 22 4.31 -4.79 -2.32
CA GLN A 22 2.95 -4.87 -2.80
C GLN A 22 2.79 -3.56 -3.54
N ASP A 23 3.08 -3.59 -4.84
CA ASP A 23 2.48 -2.68 -5.79
C ASP A 23 0.98 -2.89 -5.61
N ASP A 24 0.44 -2.09 -4.71
CA ASP A 24 -0.87 -2.24 -4.14
C ASP A 24 -1.81 -1.84 -5.28
N GLU A 25 -2.14 -2.81 -6.14
CA GLU A 25 -2.84 -2.63 -7.42
C GLU A 25 -3.92 -1.56 -7.28
N CYS A 26 -3.87 -0.50 -8.10
CA CYS A 26 -4.85 0.56 -7.96
C CYS A 26 -6.23 0.11 -8.43
N LYS A 27 -7.06 -0.30 -7.48
CA LYS A 27 -8.44 -0.71 -7.68
C LYS A 27 -9.36 -0.15 -6.61
N ASP A 28 -10.63 -0.10 -6.96
CA ASP A 28 -11.70 0.11 -6.00
C ASP A 28 -11.98 -1.20 -5.26
N ARG A 29 -11.99 -1.12 -3.93
CA ARG A 29 -12.34 -2.24 -3.04
C ARG A 29 -13.84 -2.25 -2.74
N SER A 30 -14.53 -1.12 -2.88
CA SER A 30 -15.97 -1.02 -2.68
C SER A 30 -16.73 -1.02 -4.01
N ARG A 31 -17.86 -1.73 -4.06
CA ARG A 31 -18.79 -1.71 -5.19
C ARG A 31 -19.59 -0.42 -5.31
N ASN A 32 -19.61 0.40 -4.25
CA ASN A 32 -20.50 1.57 -4.13
C ASN A 32 -19.78 2.91 -4.32
N CYS A 33 -18.58 2.92 -4.90
CA CYS A 33 -17.79 4.13 -5.10
C CYS A 33 -18.53 5.18 -5.95
N LYS A 34 -19.31 4.74 -6.95
CA LYS A 34 -20.16 5.62 -7.77
C LYS A 34 -21.12 6.49 -6.96
N ASN A 35 -21.67 5.95 -5.86
CA ASN A 35 -22.63 6.68 -5.01
C ASN A 35 -21.95 7.67 -4.06
N LYS A 36 -20.61 7.60 -3.95
CA LYS A 36 -19.80 8.34 -2.98
C LYS A 36 -18.76 9.24 -3.65
N LEU A 37 -18.82 9.48 -4.96
CA LEU A 37 -17.84 10.32 -5.66
C LEU A 37 -17.71 11.74 -5.08
N LYS A 38 -18.80 12.32 -4.56
CA LYS A 38 -18.76 13.60 -3.85
C LYS A 38 -17.85 13.61 -2.61
N TRP A 39 -17.49 12.44 -2.09
CA TRP A 39 -16.59 12.28 -0.95
C TRP A 39 -15.11 12.37 -1.32
N CYS A 40 -14.75 12.28 -2.60
CA CYS A 40 -13.37 12.44 -3.03
C CYS A 40 -12.82 13.83 -2.63
N ASN A 41 -13.66 14.87 -2.72
CA ASN A 41 -13.30 16.26 -2.43
C ASN A 41 -14.08 16.83 -1.23
N SER A 42 -14.50 15.98 -0.29
CA SER A 42 -15.20 16.44 0.91
C SER A 42 -14.24 17.17 1.85
N THR A 43 -14.72 18.16 2.59
CA THR A 43 -13.98 18.78 3.71
C THR A 43 -13.97 17.91 4.98
N ASP A 44 -14.63 16.76 4.93
CA ASP A 44 -14.71 15.78 6.02
C ASP A 44 -13.60 14.75 5.78
N GLU A 45 -12.60 14.77 6.63
CA GLU A 45 -11.42 13.91 6.51
C GLU A 45 -11.77 12.42 6.58
N GLY A 46 -12.79 12.04 7.36
CA GLY A 46 -13.25 10.67 7.46
C GLY A 46 -13.84 10.16 6.15
N ARG A 47 -14.57 11.02 5.42
CA ARG A 47 -15.09 10.70 4.08
C ARG A 47 -13.97 10.55 3.07
N VAL A 48 -13.00 11.47 3.06
CA VAL A 48 -11.85 11.40 2.15
C VAL A 48 -11.01 10.16 2.45
N TYR A 49 -10.76 9.84 3.72
CA TYR A 49 -10.05 8.63 4.14
C TYR A 49 -10.77 7.36 3.66
N GLN A 50 -12.10 7.28 3.82
CA GLN A 50 -12.87 6.15 3.30
C GLN A 50 -12.69 5.98 1.78
N MET A 51 -12.64 7.09 1.03
CA MET A 51 -12.42 7.05 -0.41
C MET A 51 -10.98 6.63 -0.76
N LYS A 52 -9.96 7.09 -0.02
CA LYS A 52 -8.56 6.66 -0.17
C LYS A 52 -8.34 5.17 0.11
N VAL A 53 -9.14 4.55 0.96
CA VAL A 53 -9.01 3.11 1.25
C VAL A 53 -9.82 2.26 0.26
N ASN A 54 -11.03 2.71 -0.09
CA ASN A 54 -12.00 1.85 -0.76
C ASN A 54 -12.26 2.18 -2.23
N CYS A 55 -11.96 3.41 -2.65
CA CYS A 55 -12.39 3.97 -3.92
C CYS A 55 -11.26 4.73 -4.61
N ARG A 56 -10.02 4.24 -4.50
CA ARG A 56 -8.82 4.90 -5.01
C ARG A 56 -8.91 5.18 -6.49
N LYS A 57 -9.34 4.20 -7.28
CA LYS A 57 -9.43 4.34 -8.73
C LYS A 57 -10.55 5.30 -9.11
N SER A 58 -11.71 5.19 -8.45
CA SER A 58 -12.85 6.08 -8.66
C SER A 58 -12.58 7.55 -8.29
N CYS A 59 -11.70 7.81 -7.30
CA CYS A 59 -11.31 9.16 -6.87
C CYS A 59 -9.95 9.63 -7.39
N ASP A 60 -9.31 8.85 -8.26
CA ASP A 60 -7.96 9.13 -8.76
C ASP A 60 -6.90 9.33 -7.65
N PHE A 61 -7.01 8.56 -6.57
CA PHE A 61 -6.03 8.50 -5.47
C PHE A 61 -4.94 7.46 -5.69
N CYS A 62 -4.76 7.01 -6.93
CA CYS A 62 -3.69 6.13 -7.35
C CYS A 62 -2.34 6.88 -7.39
N ALA A 63 -1.97 7.60 -6.33
CA ALA A 63 -0.61 8.11 -6.24
C ALA A 63 0.32 6.93 -5.92
N GLU A 64 1.25 6.63 -6.82
CA GLU A 64 2.30 5.68 -6.55
C GLU A 64 3.10 6.14 -5.32
N PRO A 65 3.58 5.22 -4.46
CA PRO A 65 4.47 5.59 -3.38
C PRO A 65 5.73 6.23 -3.97
N LYS A 66 5.85 7.56 -3.86
CA LYS A 66 7.10 8.26 -4.13
C LYS A 66 8.15 7.69 -3.19
N ILE A 67 9.13 7.02 -3.80
CA ILE A 67 10.38 6.68 -3.13
C ILE A 67 11.21 7.94 -3.21
N GLU A 68 11.28 8.68 -2.10
CA GLU A 68 12.33 9.69 -1.89
C GLU A 68 13.49 9.06 -1.14
#